data_AF-A0A935T5U0-F1
#
_entry.id   AF-A0A935T5U0-F1
#
_cell.length_a   1.000
_cell.length_b   1.000
_cell.length_c   1.000
_cell.angle_alpha   90.00
_cell.angle_beta   90.00
_cell.angle_gamma   90.00
#
_symmetry.space_group_name_H-M   'P 1'
#
loop_
_entity.id
_entity.type
_entity.pdbx_description
1 polymer ?
#
loop_
_entity_poly.entity_id
_entity_poly.type
_entity_poly.pdbx_seq_one_letter_code
_entity_poly.pdbx_strand_id
1 'polypeptide(L)' 'MSYYSDAAVGRALSLASAHLNQARDDLVQAGLIAFQRPLYQVLALDAPRPVEARVLAADEITLRIGALRAVLGRTP' A
#
# COMPACT_ATOMS: atom_id res chain seq x y z
N MET A 1 -18.46 4.64 -1.75
CA MET A 1 -17.23 5.39 -2.11
C MET A 1 -16.17 5.06 -1.08
N SER A 2 -15.05 4.46 -1.47
CA SER A 2 -13.94 4.21 -0.53
C SER A 2 -13.30 5.54 -0.12
N TYR A 3 -13.03 5.71 1.17
CA TYR A 3 -12.47 6.94 1.75
C TYR A 3 -11.16 7.39 1.07
N TYR A 4 -10.34 6.44 0.59
CA TYR A 4 -9.08 6.69 -0.13
C TYR A 4 -9.15 6.45 -1.65
N SER A 5 -10.33 6.57 -2.25
CA SER A 5 -10.42 6.56 -3.72
C SER A 5 -9.69 7.76 -4.32
N ASP A 6 -9.12 7.61 -5.53
CA ASP A 6 -8.46 8.71 -6.24
C ASP A 6 -9.35 9.94 -6.40
N ALA A 7 -10.66 9.74 -6.55
CA ALA A 7 -11.62 10.85 -6.59
C ALA A 7 -11.71 11.59 -5.25
N ALA A 8 -11.70 10.88 -4.11
CA ALA A 8 -11.71 11.49 -2.80
C ALA A 8 -10.41 12.24 -2.50
N VAL A 9 -9.26 11.64 -2.83
CA VAL A 9 -7.94 12.25 -2.67
C VAL A 9 -7.78 13.47 -3.59
N GLY A 10 -8.18 13.36 -4.86
CA GLY A 10 -8.13 14.48 -5.81
C GLY A 10 -8.96 15.67 -5.35
N ARG A 11 -10.17 15.45 -4.81
CA ARG A 11 -10.97 16.52 -4.22
C ARG A 11 -10.31 17.12 -2.98
N ALA A 12 -9.78 16.30 -2.07
CA ALA A 12 -9.16 16.78 -0.83
C ALA A 12 -7.92 17.65 -1.10
N LEU A 13 -7.16 17.32 -2.14
CA LEU A 13 -5.96 18.06 -2.55
C LEU A 13 -6.24 19.14 -3.60
N SER A 14 -7.50 19.28 -4.04
CA SER A 14 -7.89 20.16 -5.17
C SER A 14 -7.06 19.90 -6.44
N LEU A 15 -6.76 18.63 -6.72
CA LEU A 15 -5.99 18.20 -7.89
C LEU A 15 -6.90 17.49 -8.91
N ALA A 16 -6.71 17.85 -10.18
CA ALA A 16 -7.22 17.06 -11.29
C ALA A 16 -6.57 15.66 -11.29
N SER A 17 -7.28 14.65 -11.78
CA SER A 17 -6.81 13.25 -11.74
C SER A 17 -5.45 13.04 -12.42
N ALA A 18 -5.17 13.77 -13.51
CA ALA A 18 -3.87 13.72 -14.19
C ALA A 18 -2.73 14.22 -13.29
N HIS A 19 -2.93 15.33 -12.58
CA HIS A 19 -1.95 15.87 -11.64
C HIS A 19 -1.78 14.99 -10.41
N LEU A 20 -2.86 14.36 -9.92
CA LEU A 20 -2.76 13.40 -8.82
C LEU A 20 -1.92 12.17 -9.22
N ASN A 21 -2.11 11.66 -10.44
CA ASN A 21 -1.32 10.54 -10.94
C ASN A 21 0.14 10.92 -11.11
N GLN A 22 0.42 12.08 -11.72
CA GLN A 22 1.79 12.56 -11.89
C GLN A 22 2.50 12.74 -10.55
N ALA A 23 1.88 13.44 -9.59
CA ALA A 23 2.47 13.64 -8.27
C ALA A 23 2.73 12.30 -7.55
N ARG A 24 1.88 11.30 -7.76
CA ARG A 24 2.09 9.97 -7.20
C ARG A 24 3.28 9.27 -7.84
N ASP A 25 3.40 9.35 -9.16
CA ASP A 25 4.54 8.77 -9.89
C ASP A 25 5.84 9.45 -9.44
N ASP A 26 5.85 10.77 -9.28
CA ASP A 26 6.99 11.54 -8.80
C ASP A 26 7.42 11.08 -7.38
N LEU A 27 6.46 10.86 -6.48
CA LEU A 27 6.74 10.34 -5.13
C LEU A 27 7.27 8.90 -5.12
N VAL A 28 6.81 8.06 -6.05
CA VAL A 28 7.35 6.70 -6.24
C VAL A 28 8.78 6.77 -6.76
N GLN A 29 9.05 7.61 -7.76
CA GLN A 29 10.40 7.80 -8.30
C GLN A 29 11.37 8.37 -7.26
N ALA A 30 10.90 9.27 -6.40
CA ALA A 30 11.68 9.81 -5.29
C ALA A 30 11.92 8.80 -4.15
N GLY A 31 11.34 7.60 -4.20
CA GLY A 31 11.46 6.60 -3.14
C GLY A 31 10.78 7.02 -1.83
N LEU A 32 9.77 7.89 -1.90
CA LEU A 32 9.04 8.38 -0.73
C LEU A 32 7.80 7.55 -0.43
N ILE A 33 7.21 6.94 -1.46
CA ILE A 33 6.10 6.00 -1.32
C ILE A 33 6.30 4.79 -2.22
N ALA A 34 5.68 3.67 -1.86
CA ALA A 34 5.36 2.60 -2.79
C ALA A 34 3.85 2.54 -2.99
N PHE A 35 3.41 2.40 -4.25
CA PHE A 35 1.99 2.42 -4.59
C PHE A 35 1.63 1.27 -5.54
N GLN A 36 0.57 0.54 -5.19
CA GLN A 36 -0.10 -0.43 -6.05
C GLN A 36 -1.56 -0.46 -5.64
N ARG A 37 -2.48 0.02 -6.48
CA ARG A 37 -3.90 0.09 -6.12
C ARG A 37 -4.43 -1.25 -5.55
N PRO A 38 -5.05 -1.26 -4.35
CA PRO A 38 -5.42 -0.13 -3.49
C PRO A 38 -4.41 0.22 -2.37
N LEU A 39 -3.24 -0.41 -2.36
CA LEU A 39 -2.20 -0.30 -1.34
C LEU A 39 -1.35 0.97 -1.52
N TYR A 40 -1.11 1.64 -0.40
CA TYR A 40 -0.18 2.75 -0.26
C TYR A 40 0.78 2.45 0.90
N GLN A 41 2.07 2.61 0.67
CA GLN A 41 3.09 2.54 1.70
C GLN A 41 3.90 3.84 1.69
N VAL A 42 3.99 4.49 2.85
CA VAL A 42 4.93 5.60 3.06
C VAL A 42 6.27 5.00 3.48
N LEU A 43 7.35 5.40 2.82
CA LEU A 43 8.70 4.93 3.09
C LEU A 43 9.35 5.82 4.16
N ALA A 44 10.28 5.26 4.92
CA ALA A 44 10.98 6.00 5.97
C ALA A 44 11.83 7.12 5.34
N LEU A 45 11.74 8.34 5.89
CA LEU A 45 12.52 9.49 5.42
C LEU A 45 13.93 9.49 5.98
N ASP A 46 14.10 9.00 7.22
CA ASP A 46 15.40 8.80 7.83
C ASP A 46 16.07 7.55 7.26
N ALA A 47 17.41 7.50 7.33
CA ALA A 47 18.15 6.30 6.95
C ALA A 47 17.52 5.08 7.64
N PRO A 48 17.12 4.04 6.88
CA PRO A 48 16.41 2.92 7.45
C PRO A 48 17.27 2.31 8.54
N ARG A 49 16.75 2.29 9.78
CA ARG A 49 17.21 1.31 10.75
C ARG A 49 17.15 -0.04 10.01
N PRO A 50 18.18 -0.90 10.08
CA PRO A 50 18.11 -2.21 9.45
C PRO A 50 16.88 -2.93 10.02
N VAL A 51 15.80 -2.92 9.26
CA VAL A 51 14.66 -3.78 9.49
C VAL A 51 15.12 -5.05 8.83
N GLU A 52 15.40 -6.07 9.64
CA GLU A 52 15.50 -7.43 9.13
C GLU A 52 14.18 -7.71 8.43
N ALA A 53 14.19 -7.63 7.09
CA ALA A 53 13.08 -8.09 6.29
C ALA A 53 12.91 -9.56 6.67
N ARG A 54 11.87 -9.88 7.43
CA ARG A 54 11.47 -11.27 7.62
C ARG A 54 11.03 -11.76 6.25
N VAL A 55 11.96 -12.39 5.55
CA VAL A 55 11.67 -13.18 4.37
C VAL A 55 10.85 -14.36 4.86
N LEU A 56 9.54 -14.24 4.72
CA LEU A 56 8.62 -15.33 5.01
C LEU A 56 8.73 -16.31 3.85
N ALA A 57 9.01 -17.57 4.15
CA ALA A 57 8.99 -18.62 3.15
C ALA A 57 7.55 -18.79 2.60
N ALA A 58 7.44 -19.29 1.36
CA ALA A 58 6.16 -19.33 0.65
C ALA A 58 5.08 -20.19 1.36
N ASP A 59 5.51 -21.20 2.10
CA ASP A 59 4.69 -22.03 2.99
C ASP A 59 4.15 -21.22 4.18
N GLU A 60 4.98 -20.38 4.80
CA GLU A 60 4.59 -19.50 5.90
C GLU A 60 3.56 -18.46 5.44
N ILE A 61 3.73 -17.91 4.23
CA ILE A 61 2.75 -17.01 3.61
C ILE A 61 1.40 -17.71 3.41
N THR A 62 1.42 -18.95 2.90
CA THR A 62 0.22 -19.75 2.65
C THR A 62 -0.53 -20.06 3.94
N LEU A 63 0.19 -20.45 5.00
CA LEU A 63 -0.37 -20.69 6.32
C LEU A 63 -1.05 -19.44 6.90
N ARG A 64 -0.37 -18.28 6.79
CA ARG A 64 -0.88 -16.99 7.28
C ARG A 64 -2.16 -16.58 6.57
N ILE A 65 -2.23 -16.75 5.25
CA ILE A 65 -3.44 -16.49 4.45
C ILE A 65 -4.56 -17.44 4.85
N GLY A 66 -4.27 -18.72 5.09
CA GLY A 66 -5.25 -19.69 5.60
C GLY A 66 -5.84 -19.28 6.95
N ALA A 67 -4.97 -18.86 7.89
CA ALA A 67 -5.40 -18.37 9.20
C ALA A 67 -6.26 -17.09 9.10
N LEU A 68 -5.87 -16.14 8.24
CA LEU A 68 -6.67 -14.93 7.97
C LEU A 68 -8.06 -15.28 7.41
N ARG A 69 -8.14 -16.24 6.49
CA ARG A 69 -9.43 -16.71 5.93
C ARG A 69 -10.31 -17.38 6.98
N ALA A 70 -9.72 -18.17 7.88
CA ALA A 70 -10.45 -18.80 8.98
C ALA A 70 -11.03 -17.77 9.97
N VAL A 71 -10.26 -16.73 10.30
CA VAL A 71 -10.70 -15.62 11.17
C VAL A 71 -11.81 -14.78 10.51
N LEU A 72 -11.76 -14.62 9.19
CA LEU A 72 -12.73 -13.81 8.43
C LEU A 72 -14.04 -14.56 8.09
N GLY A 73 -14.24 -15.77 8.60
CA GLY A 73 -15.54 -16.44 8.61
C GLY A 73 -16.11 -16.79 7.24
N ARG A 74 -15.26 -17.06 6.24
CA ARG A 74 -15.72 -17.68 4.99
C ARG A 74 -15.36 -19.16 5.02
N THR A 75 -16.21 -19.91 5.71
CA THR A 75 -16.33 -21.36 5.46
C THR A 75 -16.69 -21.59 3.98
N PRO A 76 -16.23 -22.71 3.41
CA PRO A 76 -16.33 -23.01 1.97
C PRO A 76 -17.76 -22.98 1.43
#